data_AF-A0A957EHV5-F1
#
_entry.id   AF-A0A957EHV5-F1
#
_cell.length_a   1.000
_cell.length_b   1.000
_cell.length_c   1.000
_cell.angle_alpha   90.00
_cell.angle_beta   90.00
_cell.angle_gamma   90.00
#
_symmetry.space_group_name_H-M   'P 1'
#
loop_
_entity.id
_entity.type
_entity.pdbx_description
1 polymer ?
#
loop_
_entity_poly.entity_id
_entity_poly.type
_entity_poly.pdbx_seq_one_letter_code
_entity_poly.pdbx_strand_id
1 'polypeptide(L)'
;AAPVTQFLFIWLVLRAFAAGCTALTGIEAISNGVQAFKPPESQNAAKTMVVMGVVAMSLFVGITFLATHLNLLPSEEESILSQMTRQVSGTGFLYYWVQFFTMMILILAANTGYQDFPRLSSFLAKDGFMPRWMQHRGDRLVYSYGIIVLAVIASILILIFDADEIAMLPLYALGVMLS
;
A
#
# COMPACT_ATOMS: atom_id res chain seq x y z
N ALA A 1 34.24 -14.09 -15.08
CA ALA A 1 33.74 -12.72 -14.80
C ALA A 1 32.40 -12.45 -15.50
N ALA A 2 32.31 -12.58 -16.83
CA ALA A 2 31.08 -12.33 -17.60
C ALA A 2 29.77 -13.03 -17.12
N PRO A 3 29.75 -14.33 -16.74
CA PRO A 3 28.50 -14.99 -16.35
C PRO A 3 27.95 -14.49 -15.00
N VAL A 4 28.83 -14.06 -14.09
CA VAL A 4 28.42 -13.51 -12.79
C VAL A 4 27.80 -12.13 -12.96
N THR A 5 28.36 -11.28 -13.83
CA THR A 5 27.79 -9.96 -14.13
C THR A 5 26.42 -10.07 -14.79
N GLN A 6 26.24 -11.01 -15.72
CA GLN A 6 24.95 -11.25 -16.38
C GLN A 6 23.89 -11.75 -15.39
N PHE A 7 24.26 -12.71 -14.53
CA PHE A 7 23.38 -13.19 -13.46
C PHE A 7 22.97 -12.06 -12.51
N LEU A 8 23.93 -11.25 -12.05
CA LEU A 8 23.67 -10.13 -11.15
C LEU A 8 22.77 -9.08 -11.79
N PHE A 9 22.96 -8.76 -13.07
CA PHE A 9 22.10 -7.83 -13.78
C PHE A 9 20.66 -8.33 -13.86
N ILE A 10 20.46 -9.59 -14.27
CA ILE A 10 19.13 -10.21 -14.34
C ILE A 10 18.49 -10.22 -12.95
N TRP A 11 19.24 -10.62 -11.93
CA TRP A 11 18.75 -10.64 -10.56
C TRP A 11 18.33 -9.26 -10.07
N LEU A 12 19.12 -8.21 -10.37
CA LEU A 12 18.80 -6.84 -9.98
C LEU A 12 17.55 -6.33 -10.69
N VAL A 13 17.39 -6.62 -11.98
CA VAL A 13 16.17 -6.28 -12.74
C VAL A 13 14.95 -6.99 -12.14
N LEU A 14 15.05 -8.28 -11.82
CA LEU A 14 13.96 -9.03 -11.20
C LEU A 14 13.62 -8.52 -9.81
N ARG A 15 14.62 -8.14 -9.01
CA ARG A 15 14.41 -7.53 -7.69
C ARG A 15 13.71 -6.18 -7.80
N ALA A 16 14.14 -5.34 -8.74
CA ALA A 16 13.52 -4.04 -9.00
C ALA A 16 12.09 -4.21 -9.51
N PHE A 17 11.84 -5.19 -10.39
CA PHE A 17 10.49 -5.53 -10.87
C PHE A 17 9.58 -5.99 -9.72
N ALA A 18 10.04 -6.93 -8.89
CA ALA A 18 9.28 -7.42 -7.75
C ALA A 18 8.96 -6.31 -6.73
N ALA A 19 9.92 -5.40 -6.46
CA ALA A 19 9.67 -4.22 -5.64
C ALA A 19 8.68 -3.26 -6.31
N GLY A 20 8.74 -3.07 -7.63
CA GLY A 20 7.80 -2.24 -8.37
C GLY A 20 6.37 -2.78 -8.39
N CYS A 21 6.18 -4.10 -8.34
CA CYS A 21 4.85 -4.72 -8.26
C CYS A 21 4.07 -4.29 -7.01
N THR A 22 4.74 -3.86 -5.92
CA THR A 22 4.04 -3.36 -4.73
C THR A 22 3.24 -2.08 -5.01
N ALA A 23 3.57 -1.32 -6.06
CA ALA A 23 2.82 -0.12 -6.44
C ALA A 23 1.42 -0.44 -7.00
N LEU A 24 1.18 -1.69 -7.43
CA LEU A 24 -0.13 -2.15 -7.96
C LEU A 24 -1.05 -2.69 -6.86
N THR A 25 -0.58 -2.73 -5.62
CA THR A 25 -1.36 -3.16 -4.47
C THR A 25 -2.47 -2.15 -4.17
N GLY A 26 -3.55 -2.62 -3.55
CA GLY A 26 -4.73 -1.78 -3.27
C GLY A 26 -5.93 -1.99 -4.19
N ILE A 27 -5.76 -2.71 -5.31
CA ILE A 27 -6.91 -3.22 -6.10
C ILE A 27 -7.82 -4.15 -5.27
N GLU A 28 -7.23 -4.82 -4.28
CA GLU A 28 -7.91 -5.72 -3.35
C GLU A 28 -8.92 -5.02 -2.45
N ALA A 29 -8.72 -3.74 -2.16
CA ALA A 29 -9.65 -2.97 -1.36
C ALA A 29 -11.04 -2.89 -2.05
N ILE A 30 -11.05 -2.79 -3.39
CA ILE A 30 -12.31 -2.77 -4.14
C ILE A 30 -12.90 -4.18 -4.28
N SER A 31 -12.08 -5.21 -4.49
CA SER A 31 -12.57 -6.60 -4.61
C SER A 31 -13.16 -7.13 -3.29
N ASN A 32 -12.60 -6.72 -2.15
CA ASN A 32 -13.14 -7.02 -0.82
C ASN A 32 -14.42 -6.23 -0.49
N GLY A 33 -14.62 -5.10 -1.18
CA GLY A 33 -15.72 -4.17 -1.00
C GLY A 33 -16.90 -4.33 -1.96
N VAL A 34 -16.94 -5.37 -2.80
CA VAL A 34 -17.96 -5.50 -3.89
C VAL A 34 -19.39 -5.38 -3.37
N GLN A 35 -19.69 -5.94 -2.20
CA GLN A 35 -21.03 -5.90 -1.59
C GLN A 35 -21.50 -4.49 -1.18
N ALA A 36 -20.60 -3.50 -1.16
CA ALA A 36 -20.95 -2.11 -0.86
C ALA A 36 -21.44 -1.34 -2.10
N PHE A 37 -21.28 -1.89 -3.31
CA PHE A 37 -21.72 -1.24 -4.54
C PHE A 37 -23.24 -1.39 -4.74
N LYS A 38 -23.84 -0.47 -5.51
CA LYS A 38 -25.25 -0.60 -5.91
C LYS A 38 -25.42 -1.75 -6.92
N PRO A 39 -26.55 -2.47 -6.93
CA PRO A 39 -26.85 -3.46 -7.96
C PRO A 39 -26.85 -2.85 -9.39
N PRO A 40 -26.26 -3.52 -10.40
CA PRO A 40 -25.49 -4.77 -10.34
C PRO A 40 -24.08 -4.57 -9.75
N GLU A 41 -23.84 -5.17 -8.58
CA GLU A 41 -22.68 -4.90 -7.71
C GLU A 41 -21.34 -5.22 -8.41
N SER A 42 -21.23 -6.42 -8.98
CA SER A 42 -20.02 -6.89 -9.67
C SER A 42 -19.63 -6.01 -10.85
N GLN A 43 -20.60 -5.56 -11.66
CA GLN A 43 -20.31 -4.72 -12.83
C GLN A 43 -19.84 -3.33 -12.41
N ASN A 44 -20.46 -2.77 -11.37
CA ASN A 44 -20.09 -1.45 -10.87
C ASN A 44 -18.70 -1.49 -10.21
N ALA A 45 -18.42 -2.51 -9.39
CA ALA A 45 -17.10 -2.72 -8.80
C ALA A 45 -16.02 -2.89 -9.90
N ALA A 46 -16.29 -3.69 -10.94
CA ALA A 46 -15.37 -3.88 -12.05
C ALA A 46 -15.06 -2.57 -12.80
N LYS A 47 -16.08 -1.76 -13.10
CA LYS A 47 -15.89 -0.43 -13.72
C LYS A 47 -15.01 0.47 -12.85
N THR A 48 -15.26 0.50 -11.54
CA THR A 48 -14.46 1.31 -10.61
C THR A 48 -13.02 0.83 -10.53
N MET A 49 -12.78 -0.49 -10.51
CA MET A 49 -11.42 -1.06 -10.55
C MET A 49 -10.66 -0.65 -11.82
N VAL A 50 -11.31 -0.68 -12.99
CA VAL A 50 -10.69 -0.26 -14.25
C VAL A 50 -10.31 1.22 -14.20
N VAL A 51 -11.22 2.09 -13.75
CA VAL A 51 -10.94 3.53 -13.64
C VAL A 51 -9.77 3.79 -12.68
N MET A 52 -9.80 3.15 -11.51
CA MET A 52 -8.72 3.25 -10.52
C MET A 52 -7.38 2.80 -11.12
N GLY A 53 -7.35 1.65 -11.79
CA GLY A 53 -6.16 1.12 -12.45
C GLY A 53 -5.60 2.06 -13.51
N VAL A 54 -6.45 2.65 -14.35
CA VAL A 54 -6.03 3.64 -15.36
C VAL A 54 -5.43 4.88 -14.69
N VAL A 55 -6.06 5.41 -13.66
CA VAL A 55 -5.54 6.58 -12.91
C VAL A 55 -4.20 6.24 -12.26
N ALA A 56 -4.11 5.13 -11.54
CA ALA A 56 -2.88 4.70 -10.88
C ALA A 56 -1.74 4.48 -11.88
N MET A 57 -1.99 3.79 -13.00
CA MET A 57 -0.99 3.57 -14.05
C MET A 57 -0.54 4.89 -14.70
N SER A 58 -1.47 5.82 -14.96
CA SER A 58 -1.11 7.12 -15.52
C SER A 58 -0.22 7.94 -14.57
N LEU A 59 -0.51 7.93 -13.27
CA LEU A 59 0.28 8.61 -12.24
C LEU A 59 1.65 7.93 -12.08
N PHE A 60 1.68 6.61 -12.01
CA PHE A 60 2.92 5.85 -11.84
C PHE A 60 3.89 6.10 -13.01
N VAL A 61 3.39 6.03 -14.25
CA VAL A 61 4.17 6.33 -15.45
C VAL A 61 4.61 7.80 -15.46
N GLY A 62 3.71 8.72 -15.13
CA GLY A 62 4.02 10.16 -15.09
C GLY A 62 5.11 10.51 -14.07
N ILE A 63 5.02 9.99 -12.85
CA ILE A 63 6.01 10.19 -11.79
C ILE A 63 7.34 9.55 -12.20
N THR A 64 7.33 8.32 -12.72
CA THR A 64 8.55 7.63 -13.16
C THR A 64 9.25 8.39 -14.28
N PHE A 65 8.50 8.84 -15.27
CA PHE A 65 9.00 9.66 -16.38
C PHE A 65 9.64 10.95 -15.85
N LEU A 66 8.96 11.69 -14.97
CA LEU A 66 9.49 12.94 -14.45
C LEU A 66 10.70 12.72 -13.54
N ALA A 67 10.71 11.68 -12.70
CA ALA A 67 11.81 11.35 -11.81
C ALA A 67 13.09 11.02 -12.58
N THR A 68 12.96 10.25 -13.67
CA THR A 68 14.08 9.90 -14.55
C THR A 68 14.58 11.10 -15.37
N HIS A 69 13.69 11.95 -15.87
CA HIS A 69 14.09 13.17 -16.60
C HIS A 69 14.77 14.21 -15.71
N LEU A 70 14.33 14.33 -14.47
CA LEU A 70 14.92 15.25 -13.49
C LEU A 70 16.19 14.68 -12.81
N ASN A 71 16.56 13.43 -13.12
CA ASN A 71 17.69 12.71 -12.52
C ASN A 71 17.63 12.71 -10.98
N LEU A 72 16.45 12.45 -10.41
CA LEU A 72 16.26 12.37 -8.97
C LEU A 72 17.03 11.17 -8.39
N LEU A 73 17.77 11.42 -7.32
CA LEU A 73 18.53 10.40 -6.61
C LEU A 73 17.80 10.05 -5.30
N PRO A 74 17.54 8.77 -5.01
CA PRO A 74 16.96 8.36 -3.73
C PRO A 74 17.79 8.89 -2.56
N SER A 75 17.11 9.46 -1.56
CA SER A 75 17.69 9.96 -0.31
C SER A 75 16.91 9.36 0.85
N GLU A 76 17.58 9.10 1.98
CA GLU A 76 16.91 8.62 3.20
C GLU A 76 16.13 9.72 3.92
N GLU A 77 16.43 10.99 3.65
CA GLU A 77 15.78 12.12 4.32
C GLU A 77 14.47 12.55 3.66
N GLU A 78 14.26 12.20 2.40
CA GLU A 78 13.11 12.69 1.64
C GLU A 78 12.65 11.76 0.52
N SER A 79 11.33 11.69 0.35
CA SER A 79 10.70 10.93 -0.71
C SER A 79 10.99 11.50 -2.11
N ILE A 80 10.96 10.64 -3.13
CA ILE A 80 11.08 11.06 -4.54
C ILE A 80 10.03 12.10 -4.90
N LEU A 81 8.81 12.00 -4.34
CA LEU A 81 7.74 12.97 -4.57
C LEU A 81 8.05 14.34 -3.95
N SER A 82 8.65 14.37 -2.75
CA SER A 82 9.15 15.61 -2.12
C SER A 82 10.23 16.25 -2.99
N GLN A 83 11.23 15.48 -3.41
CA GLN A 83 12.30 15.97 -4.28
C GLN A 83 11.77 16.56 -5.58
N MET A 84 10.88 15.82 -6.25
CA MET A 84 10.25 16.22 -7.50
C MET A 84 9.49 17.54 -7.33
N THR A 85 8.66 17.64 -6.29
CA THR A 85 7.86 18.83 -6.04
C THR A 85 8.74 20.03 -5.72
N ARG A 86 9.81 19.83 -4.94
CA ARG A 86 10.78 20.88 -4.59
C ARG A 86 11.54 21.38 -5.83
N GLN A 87 11.93 20.48 -6.73
CA GLN A 87 12.66 20.88 -7.94
C GLN A 87 11.77 21.62 -8.94
N VAL A 88 10.48 21.27 -9.04
CA VAL A 88 9.54 21.92 -9.96
C VAL A 88 8.98 23.22 -9.40
N SER A 89 8.62 23.27 -8.12
CA SER A 89 7.87 24.39 -7.51
C SER A 89 8.65 25.18 -6.44
N GLY A 90 9.85 24.74 -6.07
CA GLY A 90 10.60 25.28 -4.94
C GLY A 90 10.02 24.84 -3.58
N THR A 91 10.37 25.56 -2.51
CA THR A 91 9.89 25.31 -1.13
C THR A 91 8.72 26.21 -0.73
N GLY A 92 7.87 26.56 -1.70
CA GLY A 92 6.73 27.47 -1.51
C GLY A 92 5.44 26.77 -1.01
N PHE A 93 4.32 27.47 -1.13
CA PHE A 93 3.00 26.95 -0.74
C PHE A 93 2.66 25.60 -1.40
N LEU A 94 2.94 25.45 -2.70
CA LEU A 94 2.64 24.23 -3.44
C LEU A 94 3.39 23.00 -2.90
N TYR A 95 4.62 23.16 -2.43
CA TYR A 95 5.41 22.08 -1.83
C TYR A 95 4.73 21.51 -0.58
N TYR A 96 4.39 22.38 0.38
CA TYR A 96 3.69 21.98 1.59
C TYR A 96 2.28 21.45 1.31
N TRP A 97 1.63 21.99 0.29
CA TRP A 97 0.32 21.51 -0.13
C TRP A 97 0.38 20.05 -0.60
N VAL A 98 1.31 19.72 -1.52
CA VAL A 98 1.52 18.34 -1.97
C VAL A 98 1.88 17.43 -0.79
N GLN A 99 2.82 17.83 0.06
CA GLN A 99 3.26 17.02 1.20
C GLN A 99 2.13 16.73 2.18
N PHE A 100 1.28 17.73 2.46
CA PHE A 100 0.11 17.58 3.32
C PHE A 100 -0.90 16.58 2.74
N PHE A 101 -1.21 16.68 1.44
CA PHE A 101 -2.12 15.73 0.79
C PHE A 101 -1.53 14.32 0.71
N THR A 102 -0.22 14.18 0.46
CA THR A 102 0.47 12.88 0.50
C THR A 102 0.35 12.25 1.88
N MET A 103 0.62 13.00 2.94
CA MET A 103 0.43 12.52 4.31
C MET A 103 -1.03 12.08 4.55
N MET A 104 -2.01 12.88 4.14
CA MET A 104 -3.42 12.57 4.35
C MET A 104 -3.86 11.31 3.59
N ILE A 105 -3.36 11.09 2.37
CA ILE A 105 -3.60 9.87 1.58
C ILE A 105 -2.99 8.65 2.28
N LEU A 106 -1.77 8.74 2.81
CA LEU A 106 -1.13 7.65 3.53
C LEU A 106 -1.87 7.30 4.82
N ILE A 107 -2.35 8.29 5.57
CA ILE A 107 -3.20 8.08 6.76
C ILE A 107 -4.51 7.39 6.37
N LEU A 108 -5.13 7.82 5.27
CA LEU A 108 -6.36 7.20 4.77
C LEU A 108 -6.12 5.73 4.37
N ALA A 109 -5.00 5.44 3.70
CA ALA A 109 -4.60 4.09 3.33
C ALA A 109 -4.43 3.19 4.56
N ALA A 110 -3.76 3.69 5.62
CA ALA A 110 -3.64 2.97 6.88
C ALA A 110 -5.02 2.70 7.50
N ASN A 111 -5.91 3.69 7.51
CA ASN A 111 -7.27 3.54 8.03
C ASN A 111 -8.08 2.48 7.27
N THR A 112 -7.94 2.36 5.95
CA THR A 112 -8.58 1.27 5.17
C THR A 112 -8.17 -0.11 5.70
N GLY A 113 -6.86 -0.32 5.95
CA GLY A 113 -6.37 -1.57 6.53
C GLY A 113 -6.97 -1.88 7.92
N TYR A 114 -7.11 -0.87 8.77
CA TYR A 114 -7.75 -1.00 10.09
C TYR A 114 -9.26 -1.30 10.03
N GLN A 115 -9.94 -0.96 8.93
CA GLN A 115 -11.35 -1.27 8.71
C GLN A 115 -11.55 -2.67 8.12
N ASP A 116 -10.67 -3.10 7.22
CA ASP A 116 -10.80 -4.37 6.51
C ASP A 116 -10.34 -5.57 7.34
N PHE A 117 -9.27 -5.43 8.15
CA PHE A 117 -8.75 -6.54 8.95
C PHE A 117 -9.76 -7.14 9.95
N PRO A 118 -10.51 -6.35 10.75
CA PRO A 118 -11.55 -6.89 11.62
C PRO A 118 -12.65 -7.64 10.86
N ARG A 119 -12.95 -7.20 9.64
CA ARG A 119 -13.97 -7.83 8.79
C ARG A 119 -13.50 -9.20 8.33
N LEU A 120 -12.31 -9.28 7.73
CA LEU A 120 -11.71 -10.52 7.23
C LEU A 120 -11.47 -11.52 8.36
N SER A 121 -10.91 -11.06 9.49
CA SER A 121 -10.69 -11.92 10.64
C SER A 121 -11.97 -12.49 11.24
N SER A 122 -13.07 -11.72 11.24
CA SER A 122 -14.36 -12.22 11.70
C SER A 122 -14.95 -13.31 10.78
N PHE A 123 -14.72 -13.23 9.46
CA PHE A 123 -15.12 -14.27 8.52
C PHE A 123 -14.32 -15.54 8.76
N LEU A 124 -12.99 -15.43 8.83
CA LEU A 124 -12.12 -16.58 9.06
C LEU A 124 -12.36 -17.24 10.43
N ALA A 125 -12.70 -16.44 11.44
CA ALA A 125 -13.06 -16.94 12.76
C ALA A 125 -14.39 -17.71 12.74
N LYS A 126 -15.39 -17.26 11.96
CA LYS A 126 -16.66 -17.99 11.78
C LYS A 126 -16.44 -19.37 11.15
N ASP A 127 -15.52 -19.45 10.21
CA ASP A 127 -15.14 -20.70 9.55
C ASP A 127 -14.25 -21.60 10.41
N GLY A 128 -13.90 -21.18 11.63
CA GLY A 128 -13.15 -21.97 12.61
C GLY A 128 -11.62 -21.92 12.46
N PHE A 129 -11.10 -21.12 11.53
CA PHE A 129 -9.66 -20.97 11.26
C PHE A 129 -8.98 -19.89 12.13
N MET A 130 -9.74 -19.07 12.85
CA MET A 130 -9.24 -18.10 13.83
C MET A 130 -9.91 -18.28 15.20
N PRO A 131 -9.31 -17.77 16.28
CA PRO A 131 -9.88 -17.86 17.62
C PRO A 131 -11.31 -17.31 17.68
N ARG A 132 -12.21 -18.05 18.35
CA ARG A 132 -13.65 -17.72 18.42
C ARG A 132 -13.94 -16.32 18.97
N TRP A 133 -13.06 -15.76 19.78
CA TRP A 133 -13.23 -14.39 20.30
C TRP A 133 -13.16 -13.31 19.21
N MET A 134 -12.54 -13.58 18.05
CA MET A 134 -12.50 -12.69 16.88
C MET A 134 -13.81 -12.69 16.08
N GLN A 135 -14.75 -13.60 16.37
CA GLN A 135 -16.08 -13.64 15.71
C GLN A 135 -16.99 -12.48 16.13
N HIS A 136 -16.73 -11.88 17.30
CA HIS A 136 -17.58 -10.83 17.86
C HIS A 136 -17.40 -9.53 17.07
N ARG A 137 -18.30 -9.28 16.12
CA ARG A 137 -18.43 -8.01 15.42
C ARG A 137 -19.21 -7.04 16.31
N GLY A 138 -18.50 -6.17 17.00
CA GLY A 138 -19.03 -5.31 18.06
C GLY A 138 -20.11 -4.34 17.58
N ASP A 139 -21.25 -4.38 18.27
CA ASP A 139 -22.25 -3.32 18.29
C ASP A 139 -21.72 -2.19 19.20
N ARG A 140 -21.30 -1.08 18.59
CA ARG A 140 -20.86 0.25 19.11
C ARG A 140 -19.94 0.39 20.34
N LEU A 141 -19.74 -0.60 21.21
CA LEU A 141 -18.94 -0.51 22.45
C LEU A 141 -17.87 -1.60 22.61
N VAL A 142 -17.82 -2.60 21.73
CA VAL A 142 -16.71 -3.57 21.69
C VAL A 142 -15.74 -3.11 20.61
N TYR A 143 -14.70 -2.39 21.04
CA TYR A 143 -13.49 -2.17 20.26
C TYR A 143 -13.08 -3.54 19.68
N SER A 144 -13.25 -3.73 18.37
CA SER A 144 -13.05 -5.05 17.77
C SER A 144 -11.64 -5.50 18.12
N TYR A 145 -11.50 -6.65 18.80
CA TYR A 145 -10.18 -7.16 19.17
C TYR A 145 -9.24 -7.26 17.96
N GLY A 146 -9.78 -7.37 16.74
CA GLY A 146 -9.01 -7.28 15.51
C GLY A 146 -8.22 -5.97 15.36
N ILE A 147 -8.78 -4.81 15.72
CA ILE A 147 -8.07 -3.52 15.68
C ILE A 147 -6.90 -3.51 16.66
N ILE A 148 -7.11 -4.01 17.87
CA ILE A 148 -6.05 -4.07 18.91
C ILE A 148 -4.94 -5.02 18.47
N VAL A 149 -5.29 -6.21 17.98
CA VAL A 149 -4.32 -7.19 17.46
C VAL A 149 -3.52 -6.59 16.32
N LEU A 150 -4.17 -5.95 15.35
CA LEU A 150 -3.49 -5.30 14.24
C LEU A 150 -2.57 -4.17 14.72
N ALA A 151 -3.02 -3.34 15.66
CA ALA A 151 -2.21 -2.26 16.22
C ALA A 151 -0.96 -2.78 16.94
N VAL A 152 -1.09 -3.86 17.72
CA VAL A 152 0.04 -4.48 18.42
C VAL A 152 1.03 -5.07 17.42
N ILE A 153 0.55 -5.83 16.43
CA ILE A 153 1.41 -6.44 15.40
C ILE A 153 2.10 -5.35 14.56
N ALA A 154 1.36 -4.32 14.13
CA ALA A 154 1.93 -3.21 13.38
C ALA A 154 2.98 -2.45 14.21
N SER A 155 2.73 -2.21 15.50
CA SER A 155 3.69 -1.57 16.39
C SER A 155 4.96 -2.40 16.56
N ILE A 156 4.84 -3.73 16.72
CA ILE A 156 5.99 -4.64 16.79
C ILE A 156 6.80 -4.59 15.50
N LEU A 157 6.15 -4.60 14.33
CA LEU A 157 6.84 -4.50 13.05
C LEU A 157 7.59 -3.17 12.91
N ILE A 158 6.97 -2.05 13.27
CA ILE A 158 7.64 -0.73 13.26
C ILE A 158 8.90 -0.74 14.12
N LEU A 159 8.84 -1.33 15.32
CA LEU A 159 9.99 -1.42 16.22
C LEU A 159 11.09 -2.35 15.70
N ILE A 160 10.75 -3.47 15.06
CA ILE A 160 11.73 -4.43 14.53
C ILE A 160 12.50 -3.85 13.33
N PHE A 161 11.80 -3.10 12.47
CA PHE A 161 12.36 -2.54 11.25
C PHE A 161 12.83 -1.09 11.42
N ASP A 162 12.81 -0.55 12.64
CA ASP A 162 13.21 0.84 12.95
C ASP A 162 12.54 1.89 12.06
N ALA A 163 11.27 1.65 11.70
CA ALA A 163 10.50 2.45 10.76
C ALA A 163 11.10 2.60 9.33
N ASP A 164 12.00 1.71 8.90
CA ASP A 164 12.54 1.69 7.54
C ASP A 164 11.51 1.12 6.53
N GLU A 165 10.96 1.99 5.70
CA GLU A 165 9.98 1.61 4.68
C GLU A 165 10.55 0.66 3.61
N ILE A 166 11.83 0.81 3.23
CA ILE A 166 12.47 0.03 2.18
C ILE A 166 12.65 -1.42 2.65
N ALA A 167 13.01 -1.60 3.91
CA ALA A 167 13.15 -2.91 4.53
C ALA A 167 11.79 -3.61 4.75
N MET A 168 10.71 -2.85 4.94
CA MET A 168 9.35 -3.39 5.09
C MET A 168 8.69 -3.82 3.76
N LEU A 169 9.08 -3.20 2.62
CA LEU A 169 8.47 -3.47 1.31
C LEU A 169 8.39 -4.96 0.93
N PRO A 170 9.45 -5.79 1.10
CA PRO A 170 9.38 -7.21 0.75
C PRO A 170 8.38 -8.00 1.61
N LEU A 171 8.26 -7.66 2.90
CA LEU A 171 7.30 -8.30 3.80
C LEU A 171 5.86 -8.00 3.35
N TYR A 172 5.60 -6.74 3.00
CA TYR A 172 4.31 -6.32 2.45
C TYR A 172 4.01 -7.00 1.11
N ALA A 173 4.98 -7.03 0.19
CA ALA A 173 4.85 -7.65 -1.12
C ALA A 173 4.49 -9.14 -1.01
N LEU A 174 5.14 -9.87 -0.12
CA LEU A 174 4.85 -11.28 0.13
C LEU A 174 3.43 -11.48 0.65
N GLY A 175 2.96 -10.63 1.56
CA GLY A 175 1.61 -10.70 2.11
C GLY A 175 0.54 -10.56 1.03
N VAL A 176 0.70 -9.59 0.13
CA VAL A 176 -0.28 -9.30 -0.93
C VAL A 176 -0.21 -10.30 -2.08
N MET A 177 0.99 -10.74 -2.48
CA MET A 177 1.13 -11.67 -3.61
C MET A 177 0.72 -13.12 -3.27
N LEU A 178 0.54 -13.44 -1.98
CA LEU A 178 0.07 -14.75 -1.52
C LEU A 178 -1.46 -14.85 -1.38
N SER A 179 -2.18 -13.72 -1.32
CA SER A 179 -3.64 -13.69 -1.21
C SER A 179 -4.35 -13.87 -2.55
#